data_AF-A0A972JLG0-F1
#
_entry.id   AF-A0A972JLG0-F1
#
_cell.length_a   1.000
_cell.length_b   1.000
_cell.length_c   1.000
_cell.angle_alpha   90.00
_cell.angle_beta   90.00
_cell.angle_gamma   90.00
#
_symmetry.space_group_name_H-M   'P 1'
#
loop_
_entity.id
_entity.type
_entity.pdbx_description
1 polymer ?
#
loop_
_entity_poly.entity_id
_entity_poly.type
_entity_poly.pdbx_seq_one_letter_code
_entity_poly.pdbx_strand_id
1 'polypeptide(L)'
;MKASFISLALVSALAGCSPAEKQQTTASEQQASAAQAKAQDPTAQSGRYQAMLDRFVDTKMQADLSSLSDIDRQVLHKMVQVANILDGVYLRQTYDANPKVRAEIATSANPDKQLLLSLFDLHYGPWDTLEGDKPFWGDTERPDGAGVYPVDMTKEEFNQWIAAHPEDEAAFKSGYTVIVRQGDKLLAVPYSQYYGKELAACATLMREAAALTQDASLKTFLDKRADAFLKNDYRDSEMAWMDLNGSLEVAIGPYETYTDKLFGYKTFFEAFITVRNPQDSAKLAVYKQYLKEMELNLPIEDKYKNLQRGSESPISVVEQISGGGDNKPGVQTTAFNLPNDEVVRELKGSKKVMLKNVLNAKYEAIMRPISALIIAPAQQSLLMEQYFFNETLFHELSHGLGPGTLVKDGKSTTVAEQLQETYSKIEEGKADVMGAYNMLFLMDKGEMPKAERDNMLVTYFAGLFRSMRFGVHEAHGAGAAFQYNYFKEKQAFDFDSQSQTYKVDFDKLALAIRELVHDLCMIQALGDYQQSKDFLAKYAVLTPEVAALNVKMEAIPTDIRPLYPEI
;
A
#
# COMPACT_ATOMS: atom_id res chain seq x y z
N MET A 1 -55.05 27.29 -36.87
CA MET A 1 -56.38 26.74 -36.49
C MET A 1 -56.22 26.16 -35.08
N LYS A 2 -56.68 26.88 -34.05
CA LYS A 2 -57.89 26.58 -33.25
C LYS A 2 -57.80 25.19 -32.58
N ALA A 3 -57.95 25.00 -31.27
CA ALA A 3 -58.35 25.87 -30.16
C ALA A 3 -58.01 25.17 -28.81
N SER A 4 -57.93 25.97 -27.76
CA SER A 4 -57.89 25.62 -26.33
C SER A 4 -59.00 24.67 -25.88
N PHE A 5 -58.87 24.03 -24.71
CA PHE A 5 -59.80 24.27 -23.60
C PHE A 5 -59.26 23.76 -22.25
N ILE A 6 -59.37 24.66 -21.27
CA ILE A 6 -59.20 24.46 -19.83
C ILE A 6 -60.48 23.79 -19.30
N SER A 7 -60.37 22.90 -18.31
CA SER A 7 -61.43 22.75 -17.29
C SER A 7 -60.86 22.32 -15.94
N LEU A 8 -61.00 23.24 -15.00
CA LEU A 8 -60.94 23.10 -13.56
C LEU A 8 -62.35 22.65 -13.10
N ALA A 9 -62.46 21.62 -12.25
CA ALA A 9 -63.64 21.46 -11.40
C ALA A 9 -63.31 20.65 -10.14
N LEU A 10 -63.68 21.26 -9.02
CA LEU A 10 -63.52 20.85 -7.63
C LEU A 10 -64.74 20.03 -7.14
N VAL A 11 -64.50 19.15 -6.16
CA VAL A 11 -65.35 18.76 -5.02
C VAL A 11 -66.60 17.90 -5.27
N SER A 12 -66.62 16.69 -4.72
CA SER A 12 -67.45 16.34 -3.54
C SER A 12 -67.17 14.93 -3.02
N ALA A 13 -67.17 14.83 -1.69
CA ALA A 13 -66.86 13.66 -0.89
C ALA A 13 -67.97 12.60 -0.91
N LEU A 14 -67.60 11.32 -0.80
CA LEU A 14 -68.42 10.29 -0.17
C LEU A 14 -67.50 9.27 0.53
N ALA A 15 -67.69 9.14 1.84
CA ALA A 15 -67.11 8.11 2.68
C ALA A 15 -67.72 6.74 2.34
N GLY A 16 -66.87 5.71 2.34
CA GLY A 16 -67.28 4.32 2.22
C GLY A 16 -66.21 3.41 2.80
N CYS A 17 -66.39 3.00 4.06
CA CYS A 17 -65.60 1.96 4.71
C CYS A 17 -65.72 0.64 3.93
N SER A 18 -64.60 -0.04 3.68
CA SER A 18 -64.53 -1.48 3.44
C SER A 18 -63.13 -2.03 3.76
N PRO A 19 -63.01 -3.32 4.11
CA PRO A 19 -62.14 -3.81 5.17
C PRO A 19 -60.71 -4.14 4.71
N ALA A 20 -59.81 -4.18 5.70
CA ALA A 20 -58.39 -4.44 5.57
C ALA A 20 -58.05 -5.72 4.78
N GLU A 21 -57.41 -5.54 3.62
CA GLU A 21 -56.58 -6.57 2.99
C GLU A 21 -55.26 -6.67 3.76
N LYS A 22 -54.97 -7.85 4.30
CA LYS A 22 -53.63 -8.20 4.78
C LYS A 22 -52.69 -8.23 3.58
N GLN A 23 -51.84 -7.20 3.45
CA GLN A 23 -50.65 -7.30 2.61
C GLN A 23 -49.73 -8.38 3.17
N GLN A 24 -49.59 -9.47 2.42
CA GLN A 24 -48.54 -10.46 2.60
C GLN A 24 -47.23 -9.82 2.13
N THR A 25 -46.44 -9.34 3.09
CA THR A 25 -45.04 -8.96 2.84
C THR A 25 -44.24 -10.20 2.45
N THR A 26 -43.39 -10.05 1.44
CA THR A 26 -42.61 -11.15 0.88
C THR A 26 -41.43 -11.49 1.80
N ALA A 27 -40.95 -12.74 1.77
CA ALA A 27 -39.84 -13.21 2.61
C ALA A 27 -38.54 -12.40 2.41
N SER A 28 -38.36 -11.75 1.25
CA SER A 28 -37.21 -10.87 0.98
C SER A 28 -37.32 -9.52 1.71
N GLU A 29 -38.53 -8.97 1.86
CA GLU A 29 -38.75 -7.72 2.63
C GLU A 29 -38.60 -7.97 4.13
N GLN A 30 -39.00 -9.15 4.62
CA GLN A 30 -38.76 -9.55 6.01
C GLN A 30 -37.28 -9.83 6.30
N GLN A 31 -36.51 -10.35 5.35
CA GLN A 31 -35.05 -10.51 5.50
C GLN A 31 -34.29 -9.18 5.44
N ALA A 32 -34.69 -8.24 4.58
CA ALA A 32 -34.12 -6.89 4.53
C ALA A 32 -34.46 -6.08 5.80
N SER A 33 -35.70 -6.19 6.28
CA SER A 33 -36.16 -5.61 7.55
C SER A 33 -35.45 -6.20 8.76
N ALA A 34 -35.23 -7.53 8.80
CA ALA A 34 -34.51 -8.18 9.89
C ALA A 34 -33.00 -7.90 9.87
N ALA A 35 -32.39 -7.69 8.69
CA ALA A 35 -31.01 -7.25 8.56
C ALA A 35 -30.83 -5.79 9.02
N GLN A 36 -31.78 -4.90 8.71
CA GLN A 36 -31.82 -3.53 9.23
C GLN A 36 -32.11 -3.48 10.75
N ALA A 37 -32.98 -4.35 11.27
CA ALA A 37 -33.25 -4.45 12.70
C ALA A 37 -32.07 -5.03 13.49
N LYS A 38 -31.28 -5.95 12.92
CA LYS A 38 -30.00 -6.40 13.50
C LYS A 38 -28.89 -5.34 13.46
N ALA A 39 -28.93 -4.43 12.49
CA ALA A 39 -28.01 -3.28 12.42
C ALA A 39 -28.36 -2.14 13.39
N GLN A 40 -29.53 -2.19 14.04
CA GLN A 40 -30.01 -1.20 15.01
C GLN A 40 -29.97 -1.69 16.46
N ASP A 41 -29.49 -2.91 16.73
CA ASP A 41 -29.16 -3.37 18.08
C ASP A 41 -27.83 -2.72 18.51
N PRO A 42 -27.81 -1.85 19.54
CA PRO A 42 -26.59 -1.21 20.01
C PRO A 42 -25.49 -2.22 20.33
N THR A 43 -25.83 -3.41 20.84
CA THR A 43 -24.84 -4.44 21.20
C THR A 43 -24.19 -5.06 19.96
N ALA A 44 -24.98 -5.29 18.90
CA ALA A 44 -24.47 -5.81 17.64
C ALA A 44 -23.61 -4.76 16.90
N GLN A 45 -23.95 -3.48 17.05
CA GLN A 45 -23.20 -2.37 16.48
C GLN A 45 -21.84 -2.15 17.18
N SER A 46 -21.80 -2.14 18.52
CA SER A 46 -20.54 -2.13 19.29
C SER A 46 -19.64 -3.31 18.90
N GLY A 47 -20.23 -4.50 18.78
CA GLY A 47 -19.51 -5.72 18.37
C GLY A 47 -18.89 -5.61 16.97
N ARG A 48 -19.58 -4.95 16.03
CA ARG A 48 -19.04 -4.69 14.69
C ARG A 48 -17.82 -3.77 14.73
N TYR A 49 -17.89 -2.64 15.45
CA TYR A 49 -16.76 -1.70 15.51
C TYR A 49 -15.54 -2.31 16.21
N GLN A 50 -15.77 -3.10 17.27
CA GLN A 50 -14.69 -3.83 17.91
C GLN A 50 -14.07 -4.87 16.97
N ALA A 51 -14.89 -5.64 16.25
CA ALA A 51 -14.38 -6.61 15.28
C ALA A 51 -13.55 -5.96 14.16
N MET A 52 -13.90 -4.75 13.73
CA MET A 52 -13.09 -3.97 12.78
C MET A 52 -11.72 -3.59 13.37
N LEU A 53 -11.68 -3.14 14.63
CA LEU A 53 -10.43 -2.82 15.33
C LEU A 53 -9.58 -4.07 15.60
N ASP A 54 -10.19 -5.21 15.91
CA ASP A 54 -9.52 -6.47 16.22
C ASP A 54 -8.80 -7.07 14.99
N ARG A 55 -9.08 -6.58 13.78
CA ARG A 55 -8.27 -6.87 12.59
C ARG A 55 -6.85 -6.30 12.70
N PHE A 56 -6.59 -5.41 13.66
CA PHE A 56 -5.28 -4.79 13.91
C PHE A 56 -4.82 -5.06 15.34
N VAL A 57 -3.71 -5.78 15.48
CA VAL A 57 -3.16 -6.10 16.80
C VAL A 57 -2.18 -5.04 17.28
N ASP A 58 -2.40 -4.54 18.50
CA ASP A 58 -1.47 -3.64 19.17
C ASP A 58 -0.10 -4.29 19.34
N THR A 59 0.92 -3.70 18.71
CA THR A 59 2.27 -4.26 18.72
C THR A 59 3.27 -3.23 19.19
N LYS A 60 3.93 -3.51 20.32
CA LYS A 60 5.03 -2.68 20.81
C LYS A 60 6.20 -2.78 19.85
N MET A 61 6.54 -1.66 19.22
CA MET A 61 7.66 -1.60 18.28
C MET A 61 8.97 -1.58 19.05
N GLN A 62 9.80 -2.59 18.80
CA GLN A 62 11.14 -2.66 19.36
C GLN A 62 12.13 -1.98 18.41
N ALA A 63 13.04 -1.18 18.96
CA ALA A 63 14.16 -0.62 18.23
C ALA A 63 15.38 -0.50 19.16
N ASP A 64 16.56 -0.88 18.68
CA ASP A 64 17.81 -0.69 19.38
C ASP A 64 18.31 0.74 19.20
N LEU A 65 18.04 1.56 20.21
CA LEU A 65 18.47 2.95 20.26
C LEU A 65 19.80 3.13 21.02
N SER A 66 20.45 2.06 21.45
CA SER A 66 21.62 2.12 22.34
C SER A 66 22.83 2.81 21.71
N SER A 67 22.91 2.81 20.38
CA SER A 67 23.98 3.44 19.61
C SER A 67 23.76 4.93 19.33
N LEU A 68 22.56 5.48 19.61
CA LEU A 68 22.23 6.88 19.34
C LEU A 68 22.83 7.82 20.38
N SER A 69 23.42 8.91 19.90
CA SER A 69 23.85 10.01 20.77
C SER A 69 22.66 10.80 21.32
N ASP A 70 22.88 11.56 22.39
CA ASP A 70 21.87 12.49 22.92
C ASP A 70 21.45 13.55 21.88
N ILE A 71 22.34 13.89 20.94
CA ILE A 71 22.04 14.81 19.83
C ILE A 71 21.11 14.12 18.82
N ASP A 72 21.37 12.85 18.47
CA ASP A 72 20.51 12.10 17.55
C ASP A 72 19.09 11.94 18.11
N ARG A 73 18.96 11.69 19.42
CA ARG A 73 17.66 11.64 20.11
C ARG A 73 16.91 12.97 20.01
N GLN A 74 17.59 14.09 20.25
CA GLN A 74 17.00 15.43 20.09
C GLN A 74 16.56 15.72 18.65
N VAL A 75 17.35 15.29 17.66
CA VAL A 75 16.98 15.38 16.24
C VAL A 75 15.74 14.55 15.95
N LEU A 76 15.70 13.30 16.43
CA LEU A 76 14.54 12.41 16.28
C LEU A 76 13.28 12.98 16.91
N HIS A 77 13.34 13.56 18.11
CA HIS A 77 12.20 14.24 18.72
C HIS A 77 11.62 15.33 17.83
N LYS A 78 12.48 16.14 17.21
CA LYS A 78 12.04 17.17 16.25
C LYS A 78 11.40 16.55 15.02
N MET A 79 11.94 15.43 14.51
CA MET A 79 11.35 14.73 13.36
C MET A 79 9.99 14.11 13.70
N VAL A 80 9.79 13.63 14.92
CA VAL A 80 8.47 13.20 15.40
C VAL A 80 7.50 14.38 15.49
N GLN A 81 7.95 15.55 15.96
CA GLN A 81 7.13 16.76 15.96
C GLN A 81 6.70 17.17 14.54
N VAL A 82 7.61 17.07 13.57
CA VAL A 82 7.30 17.29 12.15
C VAL A 82 6.27 16.27 11.66
N ALA A 83 6.48 14.97 11.92
CA ALA A 83 5.54 13.92 11.53
C ALA A 83 4.13 14.15 12.10
N ASN A 84 4.02 14.57 13.36
CA ASN A 84 2.74 14.91 14.01
C ASN A 84 2.04 16.12 13.36
N ILE A 85 2.78 17.09 12.83
CA ILE A 85 2.18 18.20 12.06
C ILE A 85 1.65 17.68 10.72
N LEU A 86 2.42 16.83 10.06
CA LEU A 86 2.04 16.24 8.77
C LEU A 86 0.86 15.28 8.88
N ASP A 87 0.64 14.63 10.04
CA ASP A 87 -0.59 13.89 10.32
C ASP A 87 -1.85 14.75 10.10
N GLY A 88 -1.83 16.00 10.57
CA GLY A 88 -2.95 16.93 10.39
C GLY A 88 -3.11 17.41 8.94
N VAL A 89 -2.00 17.51 8.19
CA VAL A 89 -2.04 17.82 6.76
C VAL A 89 -2.64 16.64 5.98
N TYR A 90 -2.11 15.45 6.20
CA TYR A 90 -2.56 14.23 5.53
C TYR A 90 -4.02 13.93 5.84
N LEU A 91 -4.48 14.14 7.09
CA LEU A 91 -5.90 13.99 7.44
C LEU A 91 -6.83 14.87 6.58
N ARG A 92 -6.38 16.08 6.21
CA ARG A 92 -7.11 16.93 5.26
C ARG A 92 -6.93 16.50 3.82
N GLN A 93 -5.78 15.94 3.46
CA GLN A 93 -5.57 15.39 2.13
C GLN A 93 -6.47 14.17 1.86
N THR A 94 -6.74 13.32 2.86
CA THR A 94 -7.65 12.17 2.68
C THR A 94 -9.10 12.59 2.50
N TYR A 95 -9.53 13.66 3.19
CA TYR A 95 -10.80 14.35 2.98
C TYR A 95 -10.78 15.71 3.70
N ASP A 96 -11.01 16.82 3.00
CA ASP A 96 -10.83 18.16 3.58
C ASP A 96 -11.75 18.40 4.80
N ALA A 97 -12.92 17.76 4.84
CA ALA A 97 -13.86 17.86 5.96
C ALA A 97 -13.56 16.90 7.12
N ASN A 98 -12.53 16.05 7.06
CA ASN A 98 -12.20 15.11 8.13
C ASN A 98 -12.04 15.74 9.52
N PRO A 99 -11.39 16.90 9.69
CA PRO A 99 -11.33 17.56 11.00
C PRO A 99 -12.73 17.84 11.59
N LYS A 100 -13.69 18.20 10.74
CA LYS A 100 -15.09 18.42 11.12
C LYS A 100 -15.77 17.09 11.46
N VAL A 101 -15.64 16.07 10.61
CA VAL A 101 -16.23 14.73 10.84
C VAL A 101 -15.74 14.14 12.15
N ARG A 102 -14.44 14.21 12.43
CA ARG A 102 -13.87 13.73 13.70
C ARG A 102 -14.46 14.44 14.92
N ALA A 103 -14.64 15.76 14.83
CA ALA A 103 -15.25 16.56 15.89
C ALA A 103 -16.74 16.22 16.08
N GLU A 104 -17.47 15.93 15.00
CA GLU A 104 -18.85 15.45 15.04
C GLU A 104 -18.95 14.10 15.77
N ILE A 105 -18.07 13.13 15.49
CA ILE A 105 -18.02 11.85 16.23
C ILE A 105 -17.75 12.10 17.72
N ALA A 106 -16.75 12.93 18.04
CA ALA A 106 -16.34 13.20 19.43
C ALA A 106 -17.44 13.86 20.27
N THR A 107 -18.24 14.73 19.65
CA THR A 107 -19.35 15.45 20.30
C THR A 107 -20.69 14.73 20.21
N SER A 108 -20.78 13.62 19.46
CA SER A 108 -21.99 12.83 19.34
C SER A 108 -22.41 12.18 20.67
N ALA A 109 -23.72 11.90 20.77
CA ALA A 109 -24.29 11.10 21.85
C ALA A 109 -24.19 9.58 21.59
N ASN A 110 -23.42 9.15 20.58
CA ASN A 110 -23.29 7.74 20.23
C ASN A 110 -22.56 6.98 21.38
N PRO A 111 -23.11 5.87 21.90
CA PRO A 111 -22.48 5.10 22.96
C PRO A 111 -21.11 4.53 22.57
N ASP A 112 -20.89 4.26 21.28
CA ASP A 112 -19.66 3.70 20.71
C ASP A 112 -18.64 4.76 20.26
N LYS A 113 -18.83 6.04 20.64
CA LYS A 113 -17.99 7.13 20.14
C LYS A 113 -16.48 6.92 20.29
N GLN A 114 -16.03 6.20 21.32
CA GLN A 114 -14.60 5.90 21.50
C GLN A 114 -14.09 4.86 20.50
N LEU A 115 -14.89 3.83 20.18
CA LEU A 115 -14.57 2.86 19.14
C LEU A 115 -14.56 3.53 17.77
N LEU A 116 -15.55 4.39 17.50
CA LEU A 116 -15.64 5.18 16.28
C LEU A 116 -14.46 6.13 16.11
N LEU A 117 -14.04 6.83 17.18
CA LEU A 117 -12.83 7.67 17.13
C LEU A 117 -11.57 6.85 16.90
N SER A 118 -11.46 5.67 17.52
CA SER A 118 -10.32 4.78 17.30
C SER A 118 -10.26 4.27 15.86
N LEU A 119 -11.41 3.92 15.27
CA LEU A 119 -11.50 3.55 13.85
C LEU A 119 -11.17 4.73 12.94
N PHE A 120 -11.71 5.92 13.25
CA PHE A 120 -11.41 7.13 12.51
C PHE A 120 -9.90 7.43 12.52
N ASP A 121 -9.25 7.35 13.68
CA ASP A 121 -7.82 7.61 13.83
C ASP A 121 -6.97 6.51 13.18
N LEU A 122 -7.45 5.26 13.16
CA LEU A 122 -6.80 4.15 12.47
C LEU A 122 -6.84 4.29 10.94
N HIS A 123 -7.93 4.80 10.37
CA HIS A 123 -8.12 4.91 8.92
C HIS A 123 -7.92 6.32 8.37
N TYR A 124 -7.71 7.33 9.22
CA TYR A 124 -7.64 8.75 8.85
C TYR A 124 -8.88 9.21 8.07
N GLY A 125 -10.05 8.76 8.52
CA GLY A 125 -11.35 9.05 7.92
C GLY A 125 -12.43 8.07 8.38
N PRO A 126 -13.72 8.34 8.06
CA PRO A 126 -14.86 7.51 8.48
C PRO A 126 -15.07 6.22 7.64
N TRP A 127 -14.03 5.71 6.97
CA TRP A 127 -14.10 4.60 6.01
C TRP A 127 -13.18 3.45 6.39
N ASP A 128 -13.67 2.21 6.27
CA ASP A 128 -12.88 1.01 6.48
C ASP A 128 -12.04 0.70 5.22
N THR A 129 -10.75 1.01 5.30
CA THR A 129 -9.81 0.81 4.18
C THR A 129 -9.57 -0.67 3.86
N LEU A 130 -9.87 -1.60 4.77
CA LEU A 130 -9.78 -3.04 4.49
C LEU A 130 -11.03 -3.60 3.78
N GLU A 131 -12.10 -2.81 3.71
CA GLU A 131 -13.39 -3.19 3.11
C GLU A 131 -13.74 -2.33 1.89
N GLY A 132 -12.74 -1.81 1.19
CA GLY A 132 -12.95 -0.98 0.00
C GLY A 132 -13.56 0.38 0.32
N ASP A 133 -13.13 1.00 1.42
CA ASP A 133 -13.57 2.31 1.90
C ASP A 133 -15.08 2.40 2.21
N LYS A 134 -15.70 1.29 2.65
CA LYS A 134 -17.10 1.34 3.14
C LYS A 134 -17.19 2.26 4.36
N PRO A 135 -18.17 3.18 4.42
CA PRO A 135 -18.32 4.06 5.57
C PRO A 135 -18.75 3.27 6.82
N PHE A 136 -18.12 3.56 7.96
CA PHE A 136 -18.58 3.12 9.28
C PHE A 136 -19.23 4.24 10.09
N TRP A 137 -19.12 5.49 9.61
CA TRP A 137 -19.79 6.67 10.13
C TRP A 137 -20.41 7.49 8.98
N GLY A 138 -21.69 7.84 9.12
CA GLY A 138 -22.45 8.48 8.03
C GLY A 138 -22.69 7.53 6.84
N ASP A 139 -23.06 8.12 5.71
CA ASP A 139 -23.36 7.43 4.44
C ASP A 139 -22.56 7.97 3.26
N THR A 140 -21.69 8.96 3.49
CA THR A 140 -20.87 9.57 2.45
C THR A 140 -19.79 8.59 2.00
N GLU A 141 -19.78 8.25 0.71
CA GLU A 141 -18.70 7.48 0.10
C GLU A 141 -17.39 8.30 0.10
N ARG A 142 -16.25 7.62 0.17
CA ARG A 142 -14.95 8.28 0.09
C ARG A 142 -14.79 8.90 -1.30
N PRO A 143 -14.58 10.22 -1.44
CA PRO A 143 -14.37 10.83 -2.74
C PRO A 143 -13.10 10.27 -3.40
N ASP A 144 -13.18 9.89 -4.68
CA ASP A 144 -12.02 9.38 -5.43
C ASP A 144 -10.89 10.42 -5.50
N GLY A 145 -11.23 11.71 -5.54
CA GLY A 145 -10.28 12.83 -5.50
C GLY A 145 -9.78 13.18 -4.09
N ALA A 146 -10.20 12.43 -3.06
CA ALA A 146 -9.88 12.69 -1.66
C ALA A 146 -10.14 14.18 -1.28
N GLY A 147 -9.25 14.80 -0.51
CA GLY A 147 -9.27 16.23 -0.17
C GLY A 147 -8.35 17.10 -1.04
N VAL A 148 -7.87 16.59 -2.19
CA VAL A 148 -6.94 17.31 -3.08
C VAL A 148 -7.59 17.86 -4.36
N TYR A 149 -8.87 17.57 -4.56
CA TYR A 149 -9.76 18.17 -5.56
C TYR A 149 -11.09 18.58 -4.91
N PRO A 150 -11.88 19.47 -5.53
CA PRO A 150 -13.24 19.73 -5.05
C PRO A 150 -14.10 18.47 -5.16
N VAL A 151 -14.86 18.16 -4.12
CA VAL A 151 -15.68 16.93 -4.04
C VAL A 151 -16.74 16.85 -5.15
N ASP A 152 -17.17 18.01 -5.68
CA ASP A 152 -18.16 18.13 -6.75
C ASP A 152 -17.54 18.14 -8.17
N MET A 153 -16.21 18.13 -8.28
CA MET A 153 -15.51 18.22 -9.56
C MET A 153 -15.50 16.86 -10.27
N THR A 154 -15.92 16.84 -11.52
CA THR A 154 -15.83 15.64 -12.37
C THR A 154 -14.52 15.58 -13.16
N LYS A 155 -14.16 14.40 -13.66
CA LYS A 155 -13.01 14.26 -14.57
C LYS A 155 -13.22 15.07 -15.85
N GLU A 156 -14.45 15.12 -16.34
CA GLU A 156 -14.84 15.86 -17.54
C GLU A 156 -14.62 17.36 -17.34
N GLU A 157 -15.02 17.91 -16.19
CA GLU A 157 -14.80 19.32 -15.86
C GLU A 157 -13.31 19.66 -15.84
N PHE A 158 -12.49 18.85 -15.15
CA PHE A 158 -11.03 19.04 -15.09
C PHE A 158 -10.40 19.00 -16.49
N ASN A 159 -10.77 18.03 -17.32
CA ASN A 159 -10.23 17.89 -18.66
C ASN A 159 -10.69 19.01 -19.61
N GLN A 160 -11.94 19.47 -19.47
CA GLN A 160 -12.45 20.63 -20.21
C GLN A 160 -11.72 21.91 -19.80
N TRP A 161 -11.40 22.08 -18.51
CA TRP A 161 -10.61 23.21 -18.05
C TRP A 161 -9.24 23.25 -18.72
N ILE A 162 -8.49 22.14 -18.67
CA ILE A 162 -7.17 22.02 -19.29
C ILE A 162 -7.23 22.23 -20.80
N ALA A 163 -8.25 21.70 -21.48
CA ALA A 163 -8.41 21.89 -22.92
C ALA A 163 -8.66 23.37 -23.29
N ALA A 164 -9.35 24.12 -22.42
CA ALA A 164 -9.60 25.55 -22.60
C ALA A 164 -8.42 26.43 -22.14
N HIS A 165 -7.61 25.95 -21.19
CA HIS A 165 -6.47 26.66 -20.59
C HIS A 165 -5.24 25.74 -20.58
N PRO A 166 -4.63 25.47 -21.75
CA PRO A 166 -3.50 24.54 -21.85
C PRO A 166 -2.28 24.98 -21.03
N GLU A 167 -2.15 26.27 -20.72
CA GLU A 167 -1.13 26.81 -19.81
C GLU A 167 -1.23 26.29 -18.37
N ASP A 168 -2.42 25.87 -17.94
CA ASP A 168 -2.67 25.37 -16.59
C ASP A 168 -2.33 23.88 -16.44
N GLU A 169 -2.18 23.15 -17.55
CA GLU A 169 -2.04 21.68 -17.56
C GLU A 169 -0.93 21.20 -16.62
N ALA A 170 0.24 21.82 -16.69
CA ALA A 170 1.39 21.43 -15.87
C ALA A 170 1.12 21.62 -14.37
N ALA A 171 0.49 22.73 -13.98
CA ALA A 171 0.17 23.00 -12.58
C ALA A 171 -0.98 22.11 -12.08
N PHE A 172 -1.97 21.84 -12.94
CA PHE A 172 -3.11 20.98 -12.62
C PHE A 172 -2.73 19.51 -12.48
N LYS A 173 -1.79 19.02 -13.30
CA LYS A 173 -1.28 17.65 -13.23
C LYS A 173 -0.10 17.47 -12.28
N SER A 174 0.45 18.57 -11.75
CA SER A 174 1.52 18.51 -10.74
C SER A 174 1.07 17.73 -9.51
N GLY A 175 1.96 16.89 -9.00
CA GLY A 175 1.73 16.15 -7.75
C GLY A 175 1.74 17.00 -6.50
N TYR A 176 2.14 18.28 -6.59
CA TYR A 176 2.34 19.18 -5.46
C TYR A 176 1.34 20.35 -5.44
N THR A 177 0.14 20.15 -5.97
CA THR A 177 -0.93 21.17 -6.01
C THR A 177 -2.27 20.59 -5.57
N VAL A 178 -3.05 21.38 -4.82
CA VAL A 178 -4.48 21.12 -4.58
C VAL A 178 -5.28 21.86 -5.63
N ILE A 179 -6.27 21.21 -6.24
CA ILE A 179 -7.23 21.90 -7.11
C ILE A 179 -8.34 22.47 -6.24
N VAL A 180 -8.57 23.78 -6.35
CA VAL A 180 -9.62 24.48 -5.62
C VAL A 180 -10.60 25.14 -6.58
N ARG A 181 -11.86 25.19 -6.17
CA ARG A 181 -12.92 25.91 -6.88
C ARG A 181 -13.01 27.34 -6.35
N GLN A 182 -12.95 28.33 -7.24
CA GLN A 182 -13.19 29.74 -6.92
C GLN A 182 -14.26 30.31 -7.87
N GLY A 183 -15.52 30.24 -7.44
CA GLY A 183 -16.67 30.51 -8.32
C GLY A 183 -16.72 29.47 -9.44
N ASP A 184 -16.79 29.93 -10.70
CA ASP A 184 -16.80 29.07 -11.88
C ASP A 184 -15.38 28.67 -12.36
N LYS A 185 -14.33 29.01 -11.59
CA LYS A 185 -12.95 28.71 -11.95
C LYS A 185 -12.36 27.58 -11.13
N LEU A 186 -11.48 26.80 -11.76
CA LEU A 186 -10.58 25.89 -11.07
C LEU A 186 -9.19 26.54 -10.99
N LEU A 187 -8.50 26.35 -9.87
CA LEU A 187 -7.14 26.85 -9.65
C LEU A 187 -6.28 25.74 -9.06
N ALA A 188 -5.04 25.62 -9.54
CA ALA A 188 -4.03 24.78 -8.91
C ALA A 188 -3.25 25.60 -7.86
N VAL A 189 -3.46 25.31 -6.58
CA VAL A 189 -2.76 25.97 -5.46
C VAL A 189 -1.61 25.07 -4.99
N PRO A 190 -0.34 25.55 -5.02
CA PRO A 190 0.81 24.79 -4.53
C PRO A 190 0.64 24.35 -3.07
N TYR A 191 1.14 23.16 -2.71
CA TYR A 191 1.11 22.67 -1.32
C TYR A 191 1.78 23.64 -0.34
N SER A 192 2.89 24.27 -0.74
CA SER A 192 3.58 25.29 0.05
C SER A 192 2.72 26.52 0.39
N GLN A 193 1.67 26.78 -0.39
CA GLN A 193 0.66 27.80 -0.08
C GLN A 193 -0.53 27.20 0.67
N TYR A 194 -1.14 26.13 0.15
CA TYR A 194 -2.37 25.56 0.71
C TYR A 194 -2.17 25.05 2.14
N TYR A 195 -1.02 24.44 2.43
CA TYR A 195 -0.61 23.96 3.75
C TYR A 195 0.51 24.82 4.37
N GLY A 196 0.64 26.08 3.93
CA GLY A 196 1.82 26.91 4.20
C GLY A 196 2.10 27.16 5.68
N LYS A 197 1.06 27.24 6.52
CA LYS A 197 1.21 27.41 7.97
C LYS A 197 1.90 26.19 8.60
N GLU A 198 1.40 25.00 8.30
CA GLU A 198 1.93 23.73 8.79
C GLU A 198 3.33 23.48 8.24
N LEU A 199 3.53 23.69 6.94
CA LEU A 199 4.82 23.48 6.27
C LEU A 199 5.90 24.46 6.75
N ALA A 200 5.54 25.70 7.10
CA ALA A 200 6.48 26.63 7.73
C ALA A 200 6.90 26.21 9.15
N ALA A 201 5.97 25.64 9.93
CA ALA A 201 6.30 25.07 11.23
C ALA A 201 7.23 23.85 11.09
N CYS A 202 6.94 22.95 10.14
CA CYS A 202 7.81 21.83 9.81
C CYS A 202 9.21 22.30 9.38
N ALA A 203 9.30 23.28 8.48
CA ALA A 203 10.57 23.82 8.00
C ALA A 203 11.41 24.43 9.14
N THR A 204 10.77 25.07 10.12
CA THR A 204 11.45 25.61 11.31
C THR A 204 12.06 24.49 12.15
N LEU A 205 11.27 23.46 12.48
CA LEU A 205 11.74 22.29 13.24
C LEU A 205 12.87 21.54 12.52
N MET A 206 12.76 21.39 11.19
CA MET A 206 13.81 20.77 10.38
C MET A 206 15.11 21.57 10.40
N ARG A 207 15.07 22.90 10.33
CA ARG A 207 16.27 23.75 10.44
C ARG A 207 16.88 23.70 11.84
N GLU A 208 16.06 23.65 12.88
CA GLU A 208 16.55 23.45 14.25
C GLU A 208 17.25 22.09 14.39
N ALA A 209 16.67 21.02 13.84
CA ALA A 209 17.30 19.70 13.82
C ALA A 209 18.61 19.70 12.99
N ALA A 210 18.62 20.39 11.84
CA ALA A 210 19.80 20.56 10.99
C ALA A 210 20.92 21.37 11.68
N ALA A 211 20.59 22.24 12.64
CA ALA A 211 21.57 22.98 13.44
C ALA A 211 22.13 22.14 14.60
N LEU A 212 21.40 21.11 15.05
CA LEU A 212 21.82 20.21 16.13
C LEU A 212 22.70 19.07 15.63
N THR A 213 22.30 18.43 14.53
CA THR A 213 22.96 17.22 14.03
C THR A 213 24.42 17.48 13.66
N GLN A 214 25.27 16.48 13.93
CA GLN A 214 26.68 16.48 13.51
C GLN A 214 26.90 15.68 12.21
N ASP A 215 25.85 15.03 11.70
CA ASP A 215 25.88 14.35 10.40
C ASP A 215 25.66 15.36 9.28
N ALA A 216 26.69 15.57 8.46
CA ALA A 216 26.66 16.51 7.35
C ALA A 216 25.62 16.15 6.27
N SER A 217 25.39 14.85 6.01
CA SER A 217 24.39 14.39 5.05
C SER A 217 22.98 14.68 5.55
N LEU A 218 22.71 14.36 6.83
CA LEU A 218 21.43 14.63 7.47
C LEU A 218 21.16 16.14 7.56
N LYS A 219 22.17 16.92 7.95
CA LYS A 219 22.07 18.39 7.94
C LYS A 219 21.65 18.91 6.58
N THR A 220 22.33 18.48 5.53
CA THR A 220 22.06 18.92 4.15
C THR A 220 20.65 18.55 3.70
N PHE A 221 20.21 17.32 3.99
CA PHE A 221 18.85 16.88 3.70
C PHE A 221 17.80 17.73 4.42
N LEU A 222 17.95 17.91 5.74
CA LEU A 222 16.98 18.66 6.55
C LEU A 222 16.87 20.13 6.13
N ASP A 223 18.00 20.79 5.86
CA ASP A 223 18.01 22.17 5.38
C ASP A 223 17.31 22.28 3.99
N LYS A 224 17.59 21.36 3.07
CA LYS A 224 16.97 21.34 1.73
C LYS A 224 15.50 20.95 1.76
N ARG A 225 15.09 20.01 2.62
CA ARG A 225 13.68 19.61 2.77
C ARG A 225 12.85 20.71 3.40
N ALA A 226 13.41 21.45 4.37
CA ALA A 226 12.79 22.65 4.91
C ALA A 226 12.56 23.72 3.82
N ASP A 227 13.53 23.92 2.92
CA ASP A 227 13.38 24.79 1.77
C ASP A 227 12.32 24.30 0.77
N ALA A 228 12.30 23.00 0.48
CA ALA A 228 11.33 22.38 -0.42
C ALA A 228 9.88 22.58 0.05
N PHE A 229 9.62 22.44 1.35
CA PHE A 229 8.32 22.71 1.96
C PHE A 229 7.80 24.13 1.74
N LEU A 230 8.71 25.11 1.60
CA LEU A 230 8.34 26.50 1.37
C LEU A 230 8.30 26.86 -0.13
N LYS A 231 9.15 26.23 -0.94
CA LYS A 231 9.31 26.53 -2.37
C LYS A 231 8.44 25.66 -3.29
N ASN A 232 7.91 24.55 -2.78
CA ASN A 232 7.15 23.55 -3.54
C ASN A 232 7.96 22.82 -4.62
N ASP A 233 9.29 22.77 -4.46
CA ASP A 233 10.22 22.03 -5.32
C ASP A 233 11.06 21.09 -4.45
N TYR A 234 10.86 19.79 -4.66
CA TYR A 234 11.39 18.73 -3.80
C TYR A 234 12.67 18.10 -4.35
N ARG A 235 12.99 18.30 -5.63
CA ARG A 235 14.02 17.52 -6.33
C ARG A 235 15.38 17.60 -5.65
N ASP A 236 15.84 18.81 -5.33
CA ASP A 236 17.11 19.04 -4.64
C ASP A 236 17.18 18.34 -3.27
N SER A 237 16.05 18.30 -2.55
CA SER A 237 15.97 17.64 -1.25
C SER A 237 15.92 16.12 -1.37
N GLU A 238 15.28 15.57 -2.42
CA GLU A 238 15.32 14.13 -2.70
C GLU A 238 16.73 13.69 -3.09
N MET A 239 17.44 14.49 -3.90
CA MET A 239 18.86 14.22 -4.20
C MET A 239 19.70 14.17 -2.93
N ALA A 240 19.43 15.02 -1.93
CA ALA A 240 20.12 15.01 -0.65
C ALA A 240 19.68 13.85 0.25
N TRP A 241 18.41 13.46 0.19
CA TRP A 241 17.91 12.28 0.90
C TRP A 241 18.59 10.99 0.43
N MET A 242 18.78 10.86 -0.89
CA MET A 242 19.51 9.73 -1.48
C MET A 242 20.95 9.62 -0.95
N ASP A 243 21.56 10.74 -0.53
CA ASP A 243 22.93 10.78 0.00
C ASP A 243 23.04 10.52 1.51
N LEU A 244 21.91 10.33 2.23
CA LEU A 244 21.95 10.06 3.67
C LEU A 244 22.80 8.82 3.98
N ASN A 245 23.82 8.98 4.81
CA ASN A 245 24.79 7.92 5.11
C ASN A 245 25.04 7.65 6.61
N GLY A 246 24.46 8.42 7.54
CA GLY A 246 24.63 8.20 8.98
C GLY A 246 23.60 7.28 9.64
N SER A 247 23.41 7.50 10.95
CA SER A 247 22.62 6.65 11.85
C SER A 247 21.10 6.81 11.70
N LEU A 248 20.65 7.97 11.22
CA LEU A 248 19.23 8.27 11.04
C LEU A 248 18.87 8.20 9.56
N GLU A 249 17.81 7.46 9.23
CA GLU A 249 17.24 7.40 7.89
C GLU A 249 15.81 7.95 7.98
N VAL A 250 15.63 9.20 7.60
CA VAL A 250 14.34 9.90 7.72
C VAL A 250 13.82 10.25 6.34
N ALA A 251 12.63 9.75 5.99
CA ALA A 251 11.92 10.12 4.76
C ALA A 251 10.67 10.91 5.17
N ILE A 252 10.58 12.19 4.78
CA ILE A 252 9.51 13.09 5.27
C ILE A 252 9.08 14.06 4.16
N GLY A 253 7.95 13.84 3.51
CA GLY A 253 7.52 14.68 2.40
C GLY A 253 6.27 14.14 1.71
N PRO A 254 5.84 14.79 0.61
CA PRO A 254 4.74 14.30 -0.19
C PRO A 254 5.26 13.34 -1.27
N TYR A 255 4.85 12.06 -1.20
CA TYR A 255 5.47 10.98 -1.98
C TYR A 255 4.47 10.20 -2.83
N GLU A 256 3.60 9.45 -2.18
CA GLU A 256 2.76 8.46 -2.83
C GLU A 256 1.48 9.06 -3.40
N THR A 257 0.93 8.47 -4.46
CA THR A 257 -0.29 8.97 -5.14
C THR A 257 -1.50 8.06 -4.98
N TYR A 258 -1.39 6.96 -4.21
CA TYR A 258 -2.43 5.93 -4.09
C TYR A 258 -3.79 6.45 -3.61
N THR A 259 -3.79 7.51 -2.79
CA THR A 259 -5.02 8.11 -2.26
C THR A 259 -5.76 8.96 -3.31
N ASP A 260 -5.10 9.41 -4.38
CA ASP A 260 -5.75 10.03 -5.55
C ASP A 260 -6.27 8.93 -6.49
N LYS A 261 -7.47 8.43 -6.22
CA LYS A 261 -8.15 7.45 -7.08
C LYS A 261 -8.79 8.09 -8.33
N LEU A 262 -8.85 9.42 -8.38
CA LEU A 262 -9.41 10.14 -9.51
C LEU A 262 -8.43 10.12 -10.69
N PHE A 263 -7.19 10.56 -10.48
CA PHE A 263 -6.19 10.63 -11.55
C PHE A 263 -4.85 9.98 -11.21
N GLY A 264 -4.55 9.74 -9.93
CA GLY A 264 -3.24 9.28 -9.48
C GLY A 264 -2.12 10.30 -9.67
N TYR A 265 -2.45 11.60 -9.77
CA TYR A 265 -1.47 12.67 -9.96
C TYR A 265 -0.94 13.20 -8.64
N LYS A 266 -1.81 13.35 -7.63
CA LYS A 266 -1.47 14.09 -6.41
C LYS A 266 -0.69 13.24 -5.42
N THR A 267 0.37 13.83 -4.87
CA THR A 267 1.19 13.20 -3.84
C THR A 267 0.64 13.50 -2.45
N PHE A 268 0.81 12.58 -1.51
CA PHE A 268 0.31 12.69 -0.14
C PHE A 268 1.46 12.75 0.86
N PHE A 269 1.33 13.58 1.90
CA PHE A 269 2.36 13.75 2.91
C PHE A 269 2.48 12.51 3.79
N GLU A 270 3.71 12.07 4.01
CA GLU A 270 4.05 10.99 4.93
C GLU A 270 5.41 11.24 5.59
N ALA A 271 5.66 10.47 6.65
CA ALA A 271 6.90 10.48 7.39
C ALA A 271 7.26 9.08 7.88
N PHE A 272 8.49 8.66 7.61
CA PHE A 272 9.15 7.50 8.20
C PHE A 272 10.29 8.00 9.09
N ILE A 273 10.13 7.86 10.40
CA ILE A 273 11.18 8.24 11.36
C ILE A 273 11.88 6.96 11.79
N THR A 274 13.09 6.75 11.29
CA THR A 274 13.77 5.46 11.42
C THR A 274 15.23 5.61 11.81
N VAL A 275 15.74 4.56 12.46
CA VAL A 275 17.15 4.40 12.82
C VAL A 275 17.74 3.32 11.94
N ARG A 276 18.88 3.60 11.33
CA ARG A 276 19.55 2.65 10.45
C ARG A 276 20.19 1.52 11.25
N ASN A 277 20.01 0.29 10.78
CA ASN A 277 20.78 -0.86 11.20
C ASN A 277 21.93 -1.09 10.19
N PRO A 278 23.16 -0.62 10.48
CA PRO A 278 24.27 -0.70 9.52
C PRO A 278 24.73 -2.14 9.29
N GLN A 279 24.61 -3.01 10.30
CA GLN A 279 25.03 -4.40 10.20
C GLN A 279 24.15 -5.17 9.22
N ASP A 280 22.83 -5.06 9.35
CA ASP A 280 21.91 -5.71 8.43
C ASP A 280 21.92 -5.03 7.05
N SER A 281 22.05 -3.71 6.99
CA SER A 281 22.24 -3.01 5.71
C SER A 281 23.46 -3.53 4.94
N ALA A 282 24.59 -3.75 5.64
CA ALA A 282 25.79 -4.32 5.03
C ALA A 282 25.59 -5.77 4.56
N LYS A 283 24.88 -6.60 5.33
CA LYS A 283 24.55 -7.98 4.94
C LYS A 283 23.72 -8.03 3.65
N LEU A 284 22.84 -7.06 3.40
CA LEU A 284 22.00 -7.05 2.20
C LEU A 284 22.66 -6.37 1.01
N ALA A 285 23.57 -5.42 1.26
CA ALA A 285 24.31 -4.74 0.21
C ALA A 285 25.12 -5.71 -0.67
N VAL A 286 25.54 -6.86 -0.12
CA VAL A 286 26.26 -7.92 -0.85
C VAL A 286 25.43 -8.57 -1.96
N TYR A 287 24.11 -8.44 -1.95
CA TYR A 287 23.28 -9.03 -3.02
C TYR A 287 23.23 -8.14 -4.27
N LYS A 288 23.55 -6.86 -4.16
CA LYS A 288 23.54 -5.93 -5.29
C LYS A 288 24.59 -6.27 -6.35
N GLN A 289 25.76 -6.73 -5.92
CA GLN A 289 26.81 -7.18 -6.85
C GLN A 289 26.35 -8.36 -7.72
N TYR A 290 25.32 -9.10 -7.28
CA TYR A 290 24.76 -10.22 -8.03
C TYR A 290 23.60 -9.85 -8.95
N LEU A 291 23.13 -8.60 -8.99
CA LEU A 291 22.00 -8.20 -9.86
C LEU A 291 22.23 -8.56 -11.32
N LYS A 292 23.45 -8.33 -11.82
CA LYS A 292 23.81 -8.71 -13.20
C LYS A 292 23.78 -10.23 -13.40
N GLU A 293 24.25 -11.00 -12.42
CA GLU A 293 24.23 -12.46 -12.49
C GLU A 293 22.80 -13.01 -12.37
N MET A 294 21.96 -12.41 -11.53
CA MET A 294 20.53 -12.73 -11.42
C MET A 294 19.81 -12.48 -12.74
N GLU A 295 20.04 -11.33 -13.39
CA GLU A 295 19.51 -11.00 -14.71
C GLU A 295 19.95 -12.03 -15.76
N LEU A 296 21.24 -12.38 -15.77
CA LEU A 296 21.79 -13.40 -16.68
C LEU A 296 21.25 -14.81 -16.38
N ASN A 297 20.88 -15.10 -15.14
CA ASN A 297 20.29 -16.36 -14.71
C ASN A 297 18.78 -16.44 -15.00
N LEU A 298 18.12 -15.36 -15.43
CA LEU A 298 16.68 -15.41 -15.74
C LEU A 298 16.36 -16.51 -16.76
N PRO A 299 15.25 -17.24 -16.59
CA PRO A 299 14.89 -18.41 -17.38
C PRO A 299 14.40 -18.10 -18.80
N ILE A 300 14.81 -16.97 -19.40
CA ILE A 300 14.36 -16.47 -20.71
C ILE A 300 15.51 -16.38 -21.71
N GLU A 301 15.19 -16.18 -22.99
CA GLU A 301 16.19 -15.95 -24.05
C GLU A 301 17.03 -14.70 -23.78
N ASP A 302 18.33 -14.76 -24.09
CA ASP A 302 19.28 -13.67 -23.80
C ASP A 302 18.88 -12.33 -24.43
N LYS A 303 18.19 -12.34 -25.58
CA LYS A 303 17.72 -11.14 -26.27
C LYS A 303 16.68 -10.34 -25.48
N TYR A 304 16.03 -10.95 -24.49
CA TYR A 304 15.05 -10.31 -23.63
C TYR A 304 15.60 -9.88 -22.27
N LYS A 305 16.85 -10.27 -21.93
CA LYS A 305 17.50 -9.88 -20.68
C LYS A 305 17.96 -8.43 -20.74
N ASN A 306 17.74 -7.69 -19.66
CA ASN A 306 18.03 -6.26 -19.57
C ASN A 306 19.26 -5.98 -18.69
N LEU A 307 20.44 -5.99 -19.31
CA LEU A 307 21.69 -5.68 -18.64
C LEU A 307 21.95 -4.18 -18.43
N GLN A 308 21.02 -3.32 -18.84
CA GLN A 308 21.14 -1.85 -18.77
C GLN A 308 20.21 -1.23 -17.71
N ARG A 309 19.48 -2.03 -16.93
CA ARG A 309 18.76 -1.50 -15.76
C ARG A 309 19.79 -0.95 -14.76
N GLY A 310 19.59 0.31 -14.35
CA GLY A 310 20.47 1.01 -13.42
C GLY A 310 20.62 0.22 -12.11
N SER A 311 21.86 -0.07 -11.74
CA SER A 311 22.20 -0.89 -10.56
C SER A 311 22.30 -0.10 -9.24
N GLU A 312 21.97 1.19 -9.25
CA GLU A 312 22.30 2.14 -8.18
C GLU A 312 21.15 2.43 -7.22
N SER A 313 20.43 1.40 -6.75
CA SER A 313 19.50 1.60 -5.63
C SER A 313 20.20 1.35 -4.29
N PRO A 314 20.41 2.36 -3.41
CA PRO A 314 20.79 2.12 -2.02
C PRO A 314 19.74 1.22 -1.34
N ILE A 315 20.18 0.38 -0.39
CA ILE A 315 19.30 -0.48 0.41
C ILE A 315 19.65 -0.15 1.85
N SER A 316 18.66 0.30 2.61
CA SER A 316 18.80 0.62 4.02
C SER A 316 17.88 -0.28 4.82
N VAL A 317 18.45 -1.05 5.75
CA VAL A 317 17.66 -1.76 6.76
C VAL A 317 17.54 -0.84 7.96
N VAL A 318 16.32 -0.60 8.39
CA VAL A 318 16.03 0.38 9.43
C VAL A 318 15.02 -0.16 10.43
N GLU A 319 14.98 0.46 11.60
CA GLU A 319 13.96 0.24 12.62
C GLU A 319 13.10 1.50 12.71
N GLN A 320 11.80 1.34 12.49
CA GLN A 320 10.84 2.43 12.57
C GLN A 320 10.52 2.74 14.03
N ILE A 321 10.72 3.99 14.43
CA ILE A 321 10.48 4.45 15.80
C ILE A 321 9.34 5.45 15.89
N SER A 322 8.88 5.97 14.75
CA SER A 322 7.66 6.75 14.63
C SER A 322 7.28 6.87 13.15
N GLY A 323 6.06 7.33 12.88
CA GLY A 323 5.56 7.59 11.54
C GLY A 323 4.63 8.79 11.52
N GLY A 324 4.24 9.25 10.34
CA GLY A 324 3.25 10.30 10.14
C GLY A 324 2.65 10.26 8.74
N GLY A 325 1.48 10.87 8.58
CA GLY A 325 0.76 10.93 7.32
C GLY A 325 0.43 9.55 6.75
N ASP A 326 0.62 9.36 5.43
CA ASP A 326 0.23 8.14 4.69
C ASP A 326 0.85 6.82 5.19
N ASN A 327 1.93 6.89 6.00
CA ASN A 327 2.55 5.71 6.64
C ASN A 327 1.69 5.10 7.79
N LYS A 328 0.78 5.88 8.39
CA LYS A 328 0.04 5.44 9.60
C LYS A 328 -1.29 4.71 9.35
N PRO A 329 -2.13 5.09 8.37
CA PRO A 329 -3.46 4.52 8.22
C PRO A 329 -3.44 3.03 7.89
N GLY A 330 -4.31 2.25 8.56
CA GLY A 330 -4.60 0.87 8.19
C GLY A 330 -3.35 -0.02 8.12
N VAL A 331 -3.12 -0.65 6.97
CA VAL A 331 -2.03 -1.62 6.77
C VAL A 331 -0.69 -0.89 6.75
N GLN A 332 0.22 -1.31 7.63
CA GLN A 332 1.54 -0.70 7.76
C GLN A 332 2.49 -1.11 6.64
N THR A 333 3.21 -0.14 6.10
CA THR A 333 4.29 -0.35 5.13
C THR A 333 5.40 -1.24 5.71
N THR A 334 5.94 -2.17 4.93
CA THR A 334 7.06 -3.04 5.33
C THR A 334 8.39 -2.64 4.70
N ALA A 335 8.31 -2.06 3.51
CA ALA A 335 9.43 -1.48 2.79
C ALA A 335 8.88 -0.41 1.84
N PHE A 336 9.74 0.52 1.43
CA PHE A 336 9.39 1.52 0.42
C PHE A 336 10.58 1.82 -0.48
N ASN A 337 10.29 2.30 -1.69
CA ASN A 337 11.29 2.58 -2.72
C ASN A 337 11.13 4.01 -3.28
N LEU A 338 11.80 4.96 -2.65
CA LEU A 338 11.69 6.38 -2.95
C LEU A 338 12.96 6.94 -3.59
N PRO A 339 12.93 8.15 -4.18
CA PRO A 339 11.74 8.93 -4.50
C PRO A 339 10.99 8.37 -5.73
N ASN A 340 9.77 8.87 -5.93
CA ASN A 340 8.94 8.63 -7.12
C ASN A 340 9.30 9.54 -8.31
N ASP A 341 10.07 10.62 -8.10
CA ASP A 341 10.51 11.53 -9.18
C ASP A 341 11.52 10.81 -10.10
N GLU A 342 11.10 10.50 -11.33
CA GLU A 342 11.91 9.80 -12.33
C GLU A 342 13.22 10.53 -12.68
N VAL A 343 13.25 11.87 -12.62
CA VAL A 343 14.51 12.62 -12.86
C VAL A 343 15.52 12.32 -11.76
N VAL A 344 15.08 12.18 -10.51
CA VAL A 344 15.98 11.79 -9.42
C VAL A 344 16.43 10.34 -9.61
N ARG A 345 15.51 9.45 -10.00
CA ARG A 345 15.81 8.04 -10.23
C ARG A 345 16.80 7.82 -11.37
N GLU A 346 16.70 8.59 -12.44
CA GLU A 346 17.66 8.56 -13.56
C GLU A 346 19.06 9.03 -13.13
N LEU A 347 19.14 10.06 -12.29
CA LEU A 347 20.41 10.69 -11.91
C LEU A 347 21.11 10.02 -10.71
N LYS A 348 20.36 9.41 -9.79
CA LYS A 348 20.86 8.85 -8.52
C LYS A 348 20.29 7.49 -8.15
N GLY A 349 19.41 6.92 -8.96
CA GLY A 349 18.63 5.75 -8.58
C GLY A 349 17.56 6.06 -7.52
N SER A 350 17.04 5.00 -6.92
CA SER A 350 16.04 5.06 -5.85
C SER A 350 16.52 4.27 -4.64
N LYS A 351 16.25 4.73 -3.42
CA LYS A 351 16.62 4.02 -2.20
C LYS A 351 15.46 3.14 -1.74
N LYS A 352 15.78 1.86 -1.56
CA LYS A 352 14.91 0.86 -0.95
C LYS A 352 15.16 0.85 0.55
N VAL A 353 14.12 1.08 1.35
CA VAL A 353 14.21 1.10 2.81
C VAL A 353 13.35 -0.01 3.37
N MET A 354 13.98 -0.90 4.15
CA MET A 354 13.37 -2.09 4.74
C MET A 354 13.08 -1.85 6.22
N LEU A 355 11.80 -1.86 6.62
CA LEU A 355 11.35 -1.60 7.98
C LEU A 355 11.39 -2.90 8.81
N LYS A 356 12.60 -3.26 9.28
CA LYS A 356 12.86 -4.57 9.89
C LYS A 356 11.94 -4.88 11.06
N ASN A 357 11.79 -3.95 12.00
CA ASN A 357 10.96 -4.18 13.18
C ASN A 357 9.46 -4.28 12.85
N VAL A 358 9.00 -3.62 11.78
CA VAL A 358 7.63 -3.78 11.24
C VAL A 358 7.44 -5.16 10.59
N LEU A 359 8.41 -5.60 9.79
CA LEU A 359 8.41 -6.96 9.23
C LEU A 359 8.41 -8.02 10.33
N ASN A 360 9.24 -7.87 11.37
CA ASN A 360 9.31 -8.79 12.49
C ASN A 360 7.98 -8.83 13.27
N ALA A 361 7.37 -7.67 13.51
CA ALA A 361 6.05 -7.58 14.13
C ALA A 361 4.98 -8.35 13.33
N LYS A 362 4.94 -8.16 12.00
CA LYS A 362 4.02 -8.89 11.10
C LYS A 362 4.33 -10.38 11.04
N TYR A 363 5.61 -10.76 11.11
CA TYR A 363 6.01 -12.17 11.15
C TYR A 363 5.43 -12.87 12.38
N GLU A 364 5.62 -12.28 13.56
CA GLU A 364 5.14 -12.82 14.82
C GLU A 364 3.61 -12.84 14.93
N ALA A 365 2.96 -11.72 14.59
CA ALA A 365 1.53 -11.54 14.78
C ALA A 365 0.65 -12.21 13.71
N ILE A 366 1.18 -12.40 12.49
CA ILE A 366 0.37 -12.77 11.33
C ILE A 366 0.96 -14.02 10.67
N MET A 367 2.22 -13.95 10.23
CA MET A 367 2.82 -15.02 9.44
C MET A 367 2.93 -16.34 10.21
N ARG A 368 3.39 -16.29 11.47
CA ARG A 368 3.54 -17.46 12.33
C ARG A 368 2.19 -18.12 12.65
N PRO A 369 1.14 -17.40 13.07
CA PRO A 369 -0.20 -17.97 13.21
C PRO A 369 -0.77 -18.55 11.92
N ILE A 370 -0.58 -17.89 10.78
CA ILE A 370 -1.01 -18.41 9.47
C ILE A 370 -0.32 -19.74 9.19
N SER A 371 1.02 -19.79 9.26
CA SER A 371 1.78 -21.01 9.01
C SER A 371 1.38 -22.15 9.96
N ALA A 372 1.14 -21.87 11.24
CA ALA A 372 0.70 -22.86 12.21
C ALA A 372 -0.68 -23.45 11.89
N LEU A 373 -1.55 -22.66 11.24
CA LEU A 373 -2.88 -23.10 10.82
C LEU A 373 -2.82 -23.91 9.52
N ILE A 374 -1.99 -23.51 8.55
CA ILE A 374 -2.10 -23.99 7.16
C ILE A 374 -1.03 -25.00 6.78
N ILE A 375 0.15 -24.97 7.38
CA ILE A 375 1.25 -25.88 7.00
C ILE A 375 1.12 -27.19 7.77
N ALA A 376 1.36 -28.32 7.11
CA ALA A 376 1.31 -29.64 7.74
C ALA A 376 2.35 -29.73 8.90
N PRO A 377 2.02 -30.40 10.03
CA PRO A 377 2.88 -30.43 11.22
C PRO A 377 4.34 -30.82 10.97
N ALA A 378 4.59 -31.72 10.01
CA ALA A 378 5.94 -32.16 9.64
C ALA A 378 6.82 -31.06 9.00
N GLN A 379 6.23 -29.97 8.51
CA GLN A 379 6.93 -28.86 7.86
C GLN A 379 6.78 -27.54 8.63
N GLN A 380 5.94 -27.46 9.67
CA GLN A 380 5.70 -26.21 10.40
C GLN A 380 6.96 -25.61 11.02
N SER A 381 7.91 -26.45 11.48
CA SER A 381 9.18 -25.98 12.05
C SER A 381 10.14 -25.38 11.00
N LEU A 382 9.79 -25.44 9.71
CA LEU A 382 10.59 -24.86 8.64
C LEU A 382 10.33 -23.36 8.47
N LEU A 383 9.23 -22.81 9.01
CA LEU A 383 8.97 -21.38 8.98
C LEU A 383 10.11 -20.60 9.66
N MET A 384 10.65 -19.59 8.98
CA MET A 384 11.80 -18.86 9.47
C MET A 384 11.74 -17.36 9.14
N GLU A 385 11.90 -16.52 10.16
CA GLU A 385 11.77 -15.06 10.09
C GLU A 385 12.67 -14.44 9.03
N GLN A 386 13.92 -14.89 8.95
CA GLN A 386 14.89 -14.32 8.00
C GLN A 386 14.44 -14.47 6.54
N TYR A 387 13.70 -15.53 6.20
CA TYR A 387 13.20 -15.71 4.84
C TYR A 387 11.94 -14.89 4.60
N PHE A 388 11.12 -14.61 5.61
CA PHE A 388 10.04 -13.64 5.47
C PHE A 388 10.58 -12.23 5.18
N PHE A 389 11.67 -11.85 5.86
CA PHE A 389 12.39 -10.62 5.60
C PHE A 389 13.07 -10.63 4.22
N ASN A 390 13.79 -11.71 3.88
CA ASN A 390 14.50 -11.82 2.61
C ASN A 390 13.55 -11.87 1.41
N GLU A 391 12.36 -12.48 1.51
CA GLU A 391 11.36 -12.42 0.44
C GLU A 391 11.01 -10.97 0.11
N THR A 392 10.78 -10.13 1.12
CA THR A 392 10.53 -8.68 0.89
C THR A 392 11.73 -8.01 0.21
N LEU A 393 12.95 -8.29 0.65
CA LEU A 393 14.15 -7.73 0.01
C LEU A 393 14.28 -8.18 -1.45
N PHE A 394 14.12 -9.48 -1.71
CA PHE A 394 14.34 -10.07 -3.01
C PHE A 394 13.21 -9.75 -3.98
N HIS A 395 12.00 -9.52 -3.49
CA HIS A 395 10.91 -8.87 -4.21
C HIS A 395 11.36 -7.48 -4.72
N GLU A 396 11.85 -6.61 -3.82
CA GLU A 396 12.32 -5.27 -4.16
C GLU A 396 13.49 -5.27 -5.15
N LEU A 397 14.43 -6.21 -5.00
CA LEU A 397 15.52 -6.41 -5.96
C LEU A 397 14.97 -6.84 -7.33
N SER A 398 13.96 -7.71 -7.36
CA SER A 398 13.39 -8.29 -8.56
C SER A 398 12.55 -7.31 -9.39
N HIS A 399 12.02 -6.25 -8.78
CA HIS A 399 11.49 -5.11 -9.55
C HIS A 399 12.55 -4.47 -10.44
N GLY A 400 13.82 -4.52 -10.03
CA GLY A 400 14.98 -4.04 -10.78
C GLY A 400 15.51 -5.02 -11.83
N LEU A 401 14.83 -6.13 -12.08
CA LEU A 401 15.26 -7.20 -12.99
C LEU A 401 14.17 -7.51 -14.03
N GLY A 402 14.60 -8.15 -15.12
CA GLY A 402 13.75 -8.56 -16.22
C GLY A 402 13.37 -7.43 -17.18
N PRO A 403 12.45 -7.71 -18.12
CA PRO A 403 12.01 -6.75 -19.13
C PRO A 403 11.51 -5.43 -18.52
N GLY A 404 11.70 -4.32 -19.23
CA GLY A 404 11.27 -2.99 -18.76
C GLY A 404 10.97 -2.05 -19.92
N THR A 405 12.01 -1.64 -20.65
CA THR A 405 11.86 -1.00 -21.97
C THR A 405 11.88 -2.08 -23.05
N LEU A 406 11.01 -1.94 -24.05
CA LEU A 406 10.91 -2.85 -25.18
C LEU A 406 10.70 -2.09 -26.48
N VAL A 407 11.02 -2.75 -27.61
CA VAL A 407 10.76 -2.22 -28.95
C VAL A 407 9.59 -2.98 -29.55
N LYS A 408 8.49 -2.27 -29.81
CA LYS A 408 7.29 -2.81 -30.46
C LYS A 408 6.96 -1.98 -31.69
N ASP A 409 6.79 -2.64 -32.83
CA ASP A 409 6.52 -2.00 -34.12
C ASP A 409 7.53 -0.89 -34.47
N GLY A 410 8.81 -1.12 -34.12
CA GLY A 410 9.91 -0.16 -34.36
C GLY A 410 9.92 1.06 -33.44
N LYS A 411 9.06 1.10 -32.40
CA LYS A 411 9.01 2.19 -31.42
C LYS A 411 9.40 1.70 -30.04
N SER A 412 10.13 2.54 -29.31
CA SER A 412 10.39 2.33 -27.88
C SER A 412 9.09 2.51 -27.10
N THR A 413 8.81 1.59 -26.18
CA THR A 413 7.69 1.61 -25.23
C THR A 413 8.11 0.88 -23.96
N THR A 414 7.27 0.87 -22.93
CA THR A 414 7.52 0.15 -21.68
C THR A 414 6.56 -1.02 -21.48
N VAL A 415 6.95 -1.97 -20.63
CA VAL A 415 6.07 -3.08 -20.20
C VAL A 415 4.78 -2.53 -19.61
N ALA A 416 4.86 -1.48 -18.78
CA ALA A 416 3.70 -0.85 -18.17
C ALA A 416 2.72 -0.28 -19.20
N GLU A 417 3.22 0.47 -20.18
CA GLU A 417 2.41 1.01 -21.28
C GLU A 417 1.72 -0.09 -22.09
N GLN A 418 2.42 -1.21 -22.33
CA GLN A 418 1.86 -2.32 -23.11
C GLN A 418 0.85 -3.15 -22.33
N LEU A 419 1.07 -3.40 -21.04
CA LEU A 419 0.21 -4.25 -20.22
C LEU A 419 -0.95 -3.49 -19.56
N GLN A 420 -0.93 -2.16 -19.58
CA GLN A 420 -2.05 -1.32 -19.13
C GLN A 420 -2.54 -1.71 -17.73
N GLU A 421 -3.83 -1.93 -17.52
CA GLU A 421 -4.43 -2.25 -16.22
C GLU A 421 -3.98 -3.61 -15.66
N THR A 422 -3.38 -4.47 -16.49
CA THR A 422 -2.84 -5.75 -16.02
C THR A 422 -1.43 -5.64 -15.47
N TYR A 423 -0.73 -4.52 -15.74
CA TYR A 423 0.69 -4.35 -15.42
C TYR A 423 1.00 -4.60 -13.96
N SER A 424 0.34 -3.88 -13.04
CA SER A 424 0.67 -3.95 -11.61
C SER A 424 0.52 -5.38 -11.07
N LYS A 425 -0.56 -6.08 -11.43
CA LYS A 425 -0.77 -7.47 -10.99
C LYS A 425 0.32 -8.41 -11.49
N ILE A 426 0.74 -8.25 -12.76
CA ILE A 426 1.82 -9.05 -13.34
C ILE A 426 3.17 -8.71 -12.74
N GLU A 427 3.49 -7.43 -12.56
CA GLU A 427 4.77 -6.97 -12.02
C GLU A 427 4.95 -7.37 -10.55
N GLU A 428 3.92 -7.23 -9.70
CA GLU A 428 4.00 -7.64 -8.29
C GLU A 428 4.24 -9.14 -8.15
N GLY A 429 3.41 -9.96 -8.81
CA GLY A 429 3.60 -11.40 -8.72
C GLY A 429 4.86 -11.89 -9.44
N LYS A 430 5.39 -11.14 -10.42
CA LYS A 430 6.73 -11.38 -10.99
C LYS A 430 7.81 -11.09 -9.96
N ALA A 431 7.75 -9.95 -9.27
CA ALA A 431 8.72 -9.59 -8.24
C ALA A 431 8.74 -10.62 -7.11
N ASP A 432 7.58 -11.09 -6.63
CA ASP A 432 7.46 -12.16 -5.64
C ASP A 432 8.16 -13.46 -6.07
N VAL A 433 7.71 -14.08 -7.17
CA VAL A 433 8.22 -15.39 -7.58
C VAL A 433 9.67 -15.32 -8.08
N MET A 434 10.07 -14.20 -8.69
CA MET A 434 11.46 -13.95 -9.06
C MET A 434 12.34 -13.74 -7.83
N GLY A 435 11.79 -13.18 -6.74
CA GLY A 435 12.48 -13.07 -5.46
C GLY A 435 12.89 -14.44 -4.93
N ALA A 436 11.93 -15.37 -4.82
CA ALA A 436 12.18 -16.76 -4.45
C ALA A 436 13.15 -17.47 -5.42
N TYR A 437 13.02 -17.25 -6.73
CA TYR A 437 13.93 -17.78 -7.75
C TYR A 437 15.38 -17.30 -7.56
N ASN A 438 15.57 -16.02 -7.28
CA ASN A 438 16.89 -15.43 -7.08
C ASN A 438 17.53 -15.89 -5.76
N MET A 439 16.73 -16.14 -4.71
CA MET A 439 17.24 -16.75 -3.48
C MET A 439 17.71 -18.19 -3.73
N LEU A 440 16.95 -19.00 -4.46
CA LEU A 440 17.37 -20.35 -4.87
C LEU A 440 18.69 -20.31 -5.66
N PHE A 441 18.82 -19.38 -6.61
CA PHE A 441 20.06 -19.18 -7.36
C PHE A 441 21.25 -18.86 -6.45
N LEU A 442 21.09 -17.94 -5.50
CA LEU A 442 22.16 -17.59 -4.57
C LEU A 442 22.51 -18.71 -3.59
N MET A 443 21.53 -19.53 -3.19
CA MET A 443 21.77 -20.76 -2.41
C MET A 443 22.60 -21.77 -3.21
N ASP A 444 22.33 -21.94 -4.50
CA ASP A 444 23.12 -22.80 -5.37
C ASP A 444 24.53 -22.26 -5.62
N LYS A 445 24.70 -20.93 -5.62
CA LYS A 445 26.01 -20.27 -5.72
C LYS A 445 26.80 -20.28 -4.39
N GLY A 446 26.17 -20.65 -3.27
CA GLY A 446 26.78 -20.65 -1.95
C GLY A 446 26.83 -19.29 -1.25
N GLU A 447 26.10 -18.29 -1.77
CA GLU A 447 25.97 -16.95 -1.18
C GLU A 447 24.86 -16.89 -0.12
N MET A 448 24.01 -17.92 -0.08
CA MET A 448 23.02 -18.17 0.97
C MET A 448 23.12 -19.62 1.46
N PRO A 449 22.68 -19.93 2.69
CA PRO A 449 22.75 -21.28 3.23
C PRO A 449 21.87 -22.27 2.46
N LYS A 450 22.48 -23.11 1.61
CA LYS A 450 21.75 -24.14 0.85
C LYS A 450 20.99 -25.15 1.73
N ALA A 451 21.47 -25.38 2.95
CA ALA A 451 20.81 -26.28 3.91
C ALA A 451 19.43 -25.77 4.37
N GLU A 452 19.14 -24.49 4.16
CA GLU A 452 17.89 -23.85 4.57
C GLU A 452 16.92 -23.63 3.39
N ARG A 453 17.19 -24.25 2.24
CA ARG A 453 16.33 -24.18 1.05
C ARG A 453 14.86 -24.46 1.37
N ASP A 454 14.61 -25.50 2.16
CA ASP A 454 13.25 -25.91 2.49
C ASP A 454 12.58 -24.93 3.48
N ASN A 455 13.36 -24.29 4.37
CA ASN A 455 12.89 -23.20 5.22
C ASN A 455 12.41 -22.00 4.40
N MET A 456 13.20 -21.62 3.41
CA MET A 456 12.85 -20.55 2.47
C MET A 456 11.57 -20.90 1.70
N LEU A 457 11.49 -22.10 1.11
CA LEU A 457 10.33 -22.52 0.32
C LEU A 457 9.03 -22.62 1.14
N VAL A 458 9.07 -23.14 2.38
CA VAL A 458 7.89 -23.14 3.26
C VAL A 458 7.48 -21.71 3.62
N THR A 459 8.44 -20.85 3.94
CA THR A 459 8.16 -19.47 4.34
C THR A 459 7.55 -18.67 3.18
N TYR A 460 8.11 -18.79 1.98
CA TYR A 460 7.56 -18.23 0.75
C TYR A 460 6.13 -18.72 0.49
N PHE A 461 5.92 -20.05 0.50
CA PHE A 461 4.63 -20.64 0.22
C PHE A 461 3.55 -20.20 1.22
N ALA A 462 3.85 -20.20 2.51
CA ALA A 462 2.92 -19.71 3.53
C ALA A 462 2.62 -18.20 3.37
N GLY A 463 3.58 -17.43 2.85
CA GLY A 463 3.46 -15.99 2.62
C GLY A 463 2.38 -15.66 1.59
N LEU A 464 2.16 -16.54 0.61
CA LEU A 464 1.10 -16.39 -0.38
C LEU A 464 -0.28 -16.27 0.29
N PHE A 465 -0.55 -17.02 1.35
CA PHE A 465 -1.83 -16.98 2.06
C PHE A 465 -2.03 -15.69 2.83
N ARG A 466 -0.96 -15.08 3.34
CA ARG A 466 -1.03 -13.74 3.93
C ARG A 466 -1.46 -12.73 2.87
N SER A 467 -0.78 -12.71 1.73
CA SER A 467 -1.04 -11.73 0.66
C SER A 467 -2.42 -11.95 -0.01
N MET A 468 -2.86 -13.20 -0.20
CA MET A 468 -4.19 -13.50 -0.75
C MET A 468 -5.35 -12.96 0.11
N ARG A 469 -5.14 -12.67 1.40
CA ARG A 469 -6.16 -12.04 2.26
C ARG A 469 -6.44 -10.58 1.90
N PHE A 470 -5.54 -9.91 1.18
CA PHE A 470 -5.80 -8.57 0.64
C PHE A 470 -6.82 -8.63 -0.51
N GLY A 471 -6.93 -9.78 -1.19
CA GLY A 471 -7.91 -10.04 -2.24
C GLY A 471 -7.40 -9.75 -3.65
N VAL A 472 -8.01 -10.39 -4.66
CA VAL A 472 -7.55 -10.36 -6.07
C VAL A 472 -7.84 -9.05 -6.82
N HIS A 473 -8.51 -8.11 -6.16
CA HIS A 473 -8.69 -6.76 -6.68
C HIS A 473 -7.42 -5.92 -6.52
N GLU A 474 -6.65 -6.18 -5.45
CA GLU A 474 -5.35 -5.58 -5.14
C GLU A 474 -4.23 -6.35 -5.89
N ALA A 475 -3.13 -5.66 -6.22
CA ALA A 475 -2.08 -6.18 -7.08
C ALA A 475 -1.31 -7.36 -6.47
N HIS A 476 -0.86 -7.22 -5.21
CA HIS A 476 -0.12 -8.27 -4.50
C HIS A 476 -1.03 -9.46 -4.19
N GLY A 477 -2.28 -9.22 -3.82
CA GLY A 477 -3.28 -10.27 -3.59
C GLY A 477 -3.57 -11.09 -4.85
N ALA A 478 -3.69 -10.43 -6.01
CA ALA A 478 -3.79 -11.10 -7.31
C ALA A 478 -2.51 -11.86 -7.68
N GLY A 479 -1.34 -11.26 -7.42
CA GLY A 479 -0.02 -11.85 -7.56
C GLY A 479 0.11 -13.17 -6.82
N ALA A 480 -0.22 -13.16 -5.54
CA ALA A 480 -0.17 -14.34 -4.68
C ALA A 480 -1.19 -15.42 -5.10
N ALA A 481 -2.40 -15.01 -5.51
CA ALA A 481 -3.42 -15.93 -5.99
C ALA A 481 -2.97 -16.69 -7.25
N PHE A 482 -2.36 -15.99 -8.22
CA PHE A 482 -1.88 -16.69 -9.41
C PHE A 482 -0.70 -17.60 -9.12
N GLN A 483 0.22 -17.22 -8.22
CA GLN A 483 1.33 -18.07 -7.81
C GLN A 483 0.79 -19.36 -7.18
N TYR A 484 -0.13 -19.24 -6.23
CA TYR A 484 -0.80 -20.39 -5.61
C TYR A 484 -1.47 -21.30 -6.63
N ASN A 485 -2.28 -20.76 -7.54
CA ASN A 485 -3.01 -21.55 -8.54
C ASN A 485 -2.09 -22.20 -9.57
N TYR A 486 -1.01 -21.52 -9.96
CA TYR A 486 0.02 -22.09 -10.82
C TYR A 486 0.72 -23.27 -10.11
N PHE A 487 1.12 -23.09 -8.86
CA PHE A 487 1.74 -24.15 -8.05
C PHE A 487 0.80 -25.35 -7.81
N LYS A 488 -0.50 -25.09 -7.67
CA LYS A 488 -1.53 -26.14 -7.61
C LYS A 488 -1.57 -26.94 -8.92
N GLU A 489 -1.59 -26.26 -10.07
CA GLU A 489 -1.58 -26.90 -11.40
C GLU A 489 -0.31 -27.75 -11.61
N LYS A 490 0.83 -27.28 -11.10
CA LYS A 490 2.13 -28.00 -11.12
C LYS A 490 2.27 -29.07 -10.04
N GLN A 491 1.25 -29.28 -9.22
CA GLN A 491 1.26 -30.25 -8.11
C GLN A 491 2.43 -30.03 -7.13
N ALA A 492 2.79 -28.76 -6.91
CA ALA A 492 3.90 -28.35 -6.04
C ALA A 492 3.60 -28.47 -4.53
N PHE A 493 2.38 -28.86 -4.19
CA PHE A 493 1.96 -29.16 -2.83
C PHE A 493 0.77 -30.12 -2.84
N ASP A 494 0.59 -30.84 -1.74
CA ASP A 494 -0.60 -31.61 -1.44
C ASP A 494 -1.47 -30.87 -0.42
N PHE A 495 -2.79 -30.90 -0.60
CA PHE A 495 -3.76 -30.41 0.39
C PHE A 495 -4.49 -31.59 1.03
N ASP A 496 -4.36 -31.74 2.34
CA ASP A 496 -5.11 -32.74 3.11
C ASP A 496 -6.46 -32.13 3.52
N SER A 497 -7.55 -32.69 3.02
CA SER A 497 -8.90 -32.20 3.29
C SER A 497 -9.40 -32.49 4.71
N GLN A 498 -8.80 -33.44 5.44
CA GLN A 498 -9.17 -33.78 6.82
C GLN A 498 -8.55 -32.80 7.81
N SER A 499 -7.23 -32.61 7.74
CA SER A 499 -6.54 -31.62 8.57
C SER A 499 -6.71 -30.19 8.05
N GLN A 500 -7.08 -30.03 6.77
CA GLN A 500 -7.12 -28.77 6.04
C GLN A 500 -5.77 -28.05 6.03
N THR A 501 -4.69 -28.83 5.87
CA THR A 501 -3.32 -28.34 5.82
C THR A 501 -2.63 -28.69 4.50
N TYR A 502 -1.59 -27.93 4.18
CA TYR A 502 -0.77 -28.04 2.98
C TYR A 502 0.58 -28.64 3.31
N LYS A 503 1.03 -29.56 2.47
CA LYS A 503 2.39 -30.11 2.50
C LYS A 503 3.08 -29.74 1.20
N VAL A 504 4.15 -28.96 1.27
CA VAL A 504 4.93 -28.51 0.11
C VAL A 504 5.78 -29.66 -0.42
N ASP A 505 5.79 -29.84 -1.74
CA ASP A 505 6.76 -30.66 -2.47
C ASP A 505 7.88 -29.73 -2.95
N PHE A 506 9.02 -29.75 -2.26
CA PHE A 506 10.06 -28.74 -2.42
C PHE A 506 10.70 -28.74 -3.81
N ASP A 507 10.83 -29.90 -4.45
CA ASP A 507 11.44 -30.00 -5.77
C ASP A 507 10.48 -29.53 -6.85
N LYS A 508 9.21 -29.92 -6.77
CA LYS A 508 8.19 -29.42 -7.69
C LYS A 508 7.92 -27.93 -7.50
N LEU A 509 7.95 -27.41 -6.27
CA LEU A 509 7.79 -25.98 -6.02
C LEU A 509 8.93 -25.18 -6.65
N ALA A 510 10.19 -25.59 -6.47
CA ALA A 510 11.32 -24.90 -7.09
C ALA A 510 11.26 -24.94 -8.62
N LEU A 511 10.81 -26.05 -9.21
CA LEU A 511 10.60 -26.13 -10.67
C LEU A 511 9.47 -25.19 -11.11
N ALA A 512 8.33 -25.20 -10.40
CA ALA A 512 7.19 -24.36 -10.72
C ALA A 512 7.50 -22.86 -10.58
N ILE A 513 8.32 -22.48 -9.58
CA ILE A 513 8.86 -21.11 -9.43
C ILE A 513 9.63 -20.71 -10.69
N ARG A 514 10.56 -21.56 -11.17
CA ARG A 514 11.34 -21.29 -12.38
C ARG A 514 10.44 -21.11 -13.62
N GLU A 515 9.48 -22.01 -13.81
CA GLU A 515 8.57 -21.97 -14.96
C GLU A 515 7.68 -20.72 -14.91
N LEU A 516 7.18 -20.35 -13.73
CA LEU A 516 6.36 -19.15 -13.57
C LEU A 516 7.16 -17.87 -13.82
N VAL A 517 8.41 -17.78 -13.35
CA VAL A 517 9.30 -16.64 -13.70
C VAL A 517 9.46 -16.52 -15.21
N HIS A 518 9.67 -17.63 -15.92
CA HIS A 518 9.75 -17.63 -17.39
C HIS A 518 8.47 -17.07 -18.01
N ASP A 519 7.32 -17.60 -17.64
CA ASP A 519 6.04 -17.22 -18.25
C ASP A 519 5.73 -15.73 -18.04
N LEU A 520 5.92 -15.22 -16.83
CA LEU A 520 5.72 -13.80 -16.52
C LEU A 520 6.72 -12.91 -17.25
N CYS A 521 8.00 -13.27 -17.26
CA CYS A 521 9.01 -12.50 -18.01
C CYS A 521 8.70 -12.49 -19.51
N MET A 522 8.18 -13.58 -20.08
CA MET A 522 7.83 -13.63 -21.50
C MET A 522 6.60 -12.79 -21.84
N ILE A 523 5.57 -12.78 -20.97
CA ILE A 523 4.43 -11.85 -21.10
C ILE A 523 4.93 -10.41 -21.16
N GLN A 524 5.85 -10.03 -20.25
CA GLN A 524 6.42 -8.70 -20.20
C GLN A 524 7.33 -8.39 -21.40
N ALA A 525 8.23 -9.31 -21.76
CA ALA A 525 9.19 -9.12 -22.85
C ALA A 525 8.51 -8.91 -24.21
N LEU A 526 7.37 -9.58 -24.42
CA LEU A 526 6.57 -9.44 -25.64
C LEU A 526 5.59 -8.26 -25.57
N GLY A 527 5.38 -7.68 -24.38
CA GLY A 527 4.33 -6.69 -24.15
C GLY A 527 2.97 -7.22 -24.58
N ASP A 528 2.67 -8.49 -24.28
CA ASP A 528 1.45 -9.17 -24.73
C ASP A 528 0.30 -8.96 -23.75
N TYR A 529 -0.45 -7.88 -23.99
CA TYR A 529 -1.62 -7.49 -23.21
C TYR A 529 -2.73 -8.56 -23.20
N GLN A 530 -2.93 -9.28 -24.31
CA GLN A 530 -3.97 -10.29 -24.33
C GLN A 530 -3.54 -11.50 -23.50
N GLN A 531 -2.28 -11.91 -23.61
CA GLN A 531 -1.73 -12.99 -22.79
C GLN A 531 -1.75 -12.64 -21.30
N SER A 532 -1.46 -11.39 -20.92
CA SER A 532 -1.55 -10.98 -19.50
C SER A 532 -2.98 -11.06 -18.98
N LYS A 533 -3.99 -10.65 -19.76
CA LYS A 533 -5.40 -10.79 -19.40
C LYS A 533 -5.82 -12.25 -19.26
N ASP A 534 -5.45 -13.10 -20.21
CA ASP A 534 -5.79 -14.51 -20.20
C ASP A 534 -5.12 -15.22 -19.00
N PHE A 535 -3.87 -14.88 -18.70
CA PHE A 535 -3.14 -15.38 -17.54
C PHE A 535 -3.82 -15.00 -16.24
N LEU A 536 -4.16 -13.72 -16.05
CA LEU A 536 -4.84 -13.23 -14.84
C LEU A 536 -6.24 -13.83 -14.71
N ALA A 537 -7.01 -13.92 -15.80
CA ALA A 537 -8.34 -14.53 -15.79
C ALA A 537 -8.30 -16.01 -15.37
N LYS A 538 -7.24 -16.73 -15.75
CA LYS A 538 -7.04 -18.13 -15.38
C LYS A 538 -6.57 -18.30 -13.93
N TYR A 539 -5.54 -17.55 -13.52
CA TYR A 539 -4.81 -17.85 -12.29
C TYR A 539 -5.05 -16.84 -11.16
N ALA A 540 -5.40 -15.57 -11.42
CA ALA A 540 -5.63 -14.57 -10.36
C ALA A 540 -7.05 -14.68 -9.77
N VAL A 541 -7.43 -15.89 -9.35
CA VAL A 541 -8.75 -16.22 -8.81
C VAL A 541 -8.62 -16.80 -7.41
N LEU A 542 -9.53 -16.40 -6.50
CA LEU A 542 -9.58 -16.98 -5.17
C LEU A 542 -10.37 -18.31 -5.25
N THR A 543 -9.70 -19.44 -5.05
CA THR A 543 -10.39 -20.74 -5.08
C THR A 543 -11.32 -20.90 -3.87
N PRO A 544 -12.35 -21.75 -3.96
CA PRO A 544 -13.23 -22.04 -2.83
C PRO A 544 -12.46 -22.53 -1.58
N GLU A 545 -11.35 -23.25 -1.77
CA GLU A 545 -10.55 -23.76 -0.66
C GLU A 545 -9.82 -22.63 0.09
N VAL A 546 -9.21 -21.70 -0.65
CA VAL A 546 -8.54 -20.53 -0.05
C VAL A 546 -9.58 -19.58 0.57
N ALA A 547 -10.73 -19.38 -0.08
CA ALA A 547 -11.82 -18.59 0.49
C ALA A 547 -12.31 -19.16 1.83
N ALA A 548 -12.48 -20.49 1.93
CA ALA A 548 -12.85 -21.14 3.19
C ALA A 548 -11.75 -21.01 4.26
N LEU A 549 -10.47 -21.02 3.85
CA LEU A 549 -9.35 -20.81 4.76
C LEU A 549 -9.28 -19.36 5.27
N ASN A 550 -9.61 -18.38 4.43
CA ASN A 550 -9.70 -16.98 4.84
C ASN A 550 -10.69 -16.79 5.99
N VAL A 551 -11.83 -17.49 5.96
CA VAL A 551 -12.81 -17.49 7.08
C VAL A 551 -12.18 -18.02 8.37
N LYS A 552 -11.35 -19.09 8.28
CA LYS A 552 -10.63 -19.60 9.46
C LYS A 552 -9.54 -18.65 9.97
N MET A 553 -8.95 -17.87 9.06
CA MET A 553 -7.94 -16.87 9.37
C MET A 553 -8.55 -15.55 9.86
N GLU A 554 -9.88 -15.40 9.97
CA GLU A 554 -10.53 -14.19 10.50
C GLU A 554 -10.09 -13.86 11.93
N ALA A 555 -9.78 -14.88 12.74
CA ALA A 555 -9.26 -14.69 14.10
C ALA A 555 -7.78 -14.27 14.14
N ILE A 556 -7.05 -14.38 13.03
CA ILE A 556 -5.68 -13.88 12.91
C ILE A 556 -5.78 -12.42 12.47
N PRO A 557 -5.07 -11.48 13.13
CA PRO A 557 -5.05 -10.09 12.70
C PRO A 557 -4.75 -9.95 11.20
N THR A 558 -5.42 -9.01 10.54
CA THR A 558 -5.08 -8.64 9.17
C THR A 558 -3.75 -7.89 9.17
N ASP A 559 -3.56 -6.98 10.13
CA ASP A 559 -2.30 -6.28 10.29
C ASP A 559 -1.98 -5.85 11.73
N ILE A 560 -0.98 -5.00 11.92
CA ILE A 560 -0.55 -4.49 13.23
C ILE A 560 -0.97 -3.04 13.41
N ARG A 561 -1.16 -2.64 14.68
CA ARG A 561 -1.25 -1.24 15.10
C ARG A 561 0.00 -0.91 15.93
N PRO A 562 0.98 -0.18 15.35
CA PRO A 562 2.24 0.08 16.03
C PRO A 562 2.08 0.94 17.27
N LEU A 563 2.66 0.49 18.38
CA LEU A 563 2.87 1.27 19.59
C LEU A 563 4.37 1.59 19.67
N TYR A 564 4.73 2.77 19.20
CA TYR A 564 6.11 3.24 19.15
C TYR A 564 6.68 3.57 20.54
N PRO A 565 8.00 3.40 20.75
CA PRO A 565 8.65 3.79 22.00
C PRO A 565 8.65 5.31 22.19
N GLU A 566 8.66 5.76 23.44
CA GLU A 566 9.07 7.13 23.76
C GLU A 566 10.59 7.26 23.50
N ILE A 567 10.99 8.30 22.78
CA ILE A 567 12.37 8.51 22.31
C ILE A 567 13.23 9.20 23.38
#